data_AF-A0A918U5J4-F1
#
_entry.id   AF-A0A918U5J4-F1
#
_cell.length_a   1.000
_cell.length_b   1.000
_cell.length_c   1.000
_cell.angle_alpha   90.00
_cell.angle_beta   90.00
_cell.angle_gamma   90.00
#
_symmetry.space_group_name_H-M   'P 1'
#
loop_
_entity.id
_entity.type
_entity.pdbx_description
1 polymer ?
#
loop_
_entity_poly.entity_id
_entity_poly.type
_entity_poly.pdbx_seq_one_letter_code
_entity_poly.pdbx_strand_id
1 'polypeptide(L)'
;MTLSPPGPNLCASWETLADGLQVQRLALHLPQLREQLLAPPGGIALFAQTPPSALTARPDPLAEPPAEAVIDQAGLQHWLHMPAAYGTTDAGTNPLAASADQVADTLLEGVTDRVVRAAVAAVCTASAWWTGAFAVIRHLGVHHTSLQPVDTAITLKTLQSATSIVALGTAQRVLSEQLRTAAADEAVRMAYCRAITESIVAESRLPGLLEELGELRLVDLVSTSIPWRGRFTKYAGGTGAGQVE
;
A
#
# COMPACT_ATOMS: atom_id res chain seq x y z
N MET A 1 7.96 37.27 20.02
CA MET A 1 8.43 36.50 18.84
C MET A 1 7.38 35.48 18.51
N THR A 2 6.57 35.72 17.48
CA THR A 2 5.61 34.76 16.94
C THR A 2 6.38 33.75 16.11
N LEU A 3 6.55 32.54 16.62
CA LEU A 3 7.08 31.42 15.84
C LEU A 3 6.06 31.13 14.72
N SER A 4 6.46 31.29 13.48
CA SER A 4 5.71 30.79 12.34
C SER A 4 5.41 29.30 12.56
N PRO A 5 4.22 28.81 12.19
CA PRO A 5 3.94 27.38 12.26
C PRO A 5 5.00 26.64 11.43
N PRO A 6 5.52 25.49 11.91
CA PRO A 6 6.47 24.71 11.14
C PRO A 6 5.80 24.39 9.79
N GLY A 7 6.48 24.75 8.70
CA GLY A 7 6.03 24.37 7.36
C GLY A 7 5.89 22.86 7.24
N PRO A 8 5.15 22.36 6.23
CA PRO A 8 4.96 20.92 6.06
C PRO A 8 6.31 20.21 6.01
N ASN A 9 6.45 19.16 6.82
CA ASN A 9 7.62 18.27 6.77
C ASN A 9 7.69 17.68 5.36
N LEU A 10 8.84 17.80 4.68
CA LEU A 10 9.07 17.31 3.33
C LEU A 10 8.64 15.85 3.15
N CYS A 11 8.80 15.03 4.19
CA CYS A 11 8.32 13.64 4.23
C CYS A 11 6.79 13.54 4.06
N ALA A 12 6.03 14.34 4.82
CA ALA A 12 4.57 14.34 4.76
C ALA A 12 4.06 14.84 3.40
N SER A 13 4.73 15.83 2.79
CA SER A 13 4.38 16.29 1.43
C SER A 13 4.61 15.20 0.38
N TRP A 14 5.66 14.39 0.53
CA TRP A 14 5.91 13.23 -0.35
C TRP A 14 4.87 12.13 -0.18
N GLU A 15 4.50 11.80 1.06
CA GLU A 15 3.45 10.82 1.36
C GLU A 15 2.10 11.24 0.76
N THR A 16 1.70 12.51 0.94
CA THR A 16 0.46 13.02 0.33
C THR A 16 0.49 12.99 -1.20
N LEU A 17 1.63 13.32 -1.82
CA LEU A 17 1.78 13.24 -3.27
C LEU A 17 1.66 11.80 -3.76
N ALA A 18 2.31 10.87 -3.07
CA ALA A 18 2.26 9.44 -3.37
C ALA A 18 0.82 8.91 -3.28
N ASP A 19 0.13 9.21 -2.19
CA ASP A 19 -1.28 8.83 -1.98
C ASP A 19 -2.17 9.37 -3.13
N GLY A 20 -1.99 10.64 -3.49
CA GLY A 20 -2.68 11.26 -4.61
C GLY A 20 -2.42 10.54 -5.94
N LEU A 21 -1.18 10.14 -6.20
CA LEU A 21 -0.80 9.37 -7.39
C LEU A 21 -1.49 8.00 -7.42
N GLN A 22 -1.54 7.29 -6.28
CA GLN A 22 -2.19 5.97 -6.22
C GLN A 22 -3.70 6.08 -6.45
N VAL A 23 -4.35 7.05 -5.82
CA VAL A 23 -5.79 7.31 -6.02
C VAL A 23 -6.08 7.70 -7.46
N GLN A 24 -5.29 8.60 -8.05
CA GLN A 24 -5.44 9.00 -9.44
C GLN A 24 -5.31 7.80 -10.39
N ARG A 25 -4.30 6.96 -10.18
CA ARG A 25 -4.06 5.76 -11.01
C ARG A 25 -5.19 4.76 -10.90
N LEU A 26 -5.65 4.48 -9.68
CA LEU A 26 -6.79 3.61 -9.50
C LEU A 26 -8.00 4.17 -10.25
N ALA A 27 -8.33 5.46 -10.06
CA ALA A 27 -9.48 6.10 -10.72
C ALA A 27 -9.41 6.01 -12.25
N LEU A 28 -8.23 6.26 -12.85
CA LEU A 28 -7.99 6.13 -14.29
C LEU A 28 -8.14 4.69 -14.81
N HIS A 29 -7.93 3.71 -13.94
CA HIS A 29 -7.93 2.30 -14.31
C HIS A 29 -9.10 1.47 -13.75
N LEU A 30 -10.08 2.11 -13.11
CA LEU A 30 -11.30 1.45 -12.62
C LEU A 30 -12.06 0.71 -13.74
N PRO A 31 -12.22 1.25 -14.97
CA PRO A 31 -12.85 0.51 -16.06
C PRO A 31 -12.11 -0.79 -16.39
N GLN A 32 -10.79 -0.73 -16.53
CA GLN A 32 -9.95 -1.89 -16.81
C GLN A 32 -10.03 -2.92 -15.68
N LEU A 33 -10.03 -2.47 -14.43
CA LEU A 33 -10.20 -3.36 -13.28
C LEU A 33 -11.53 -4.11 -13.35
N ARG A 34 -12.63 -3.41 -13.66
CA ARG A 34 -13.96 -4.02 -13.81
C ARG A 34 -14.02 -5.01 -14.98
N GLU A 35 -13.41 -4.66 -16.11
CA GLU A 35 -13.32 -5.56 -17.27
C GLU A 35 -12.58 -6.86 -16.91
N GLN A 36 -11.45 -6.76 -16.21
CA GLN A 36 -10.68 -7.94 -15.79
C GLN A 36 -11.41 -8.81 -14.76
N LEU A 37 -12.28 -8.23 -13.94
CA LEU A 37 -13.11 -8.98 -13.00
C LEU A 37 -14.25 -9.76 -13.69
N LEU A 38 -14.68 -9.32 -14.87
CA LEU A 38 -15.74 -9.98 -15.66
C LEU A 38 -15.19 -10.89 -16.76
N ALA A 39 -13.93 -10.69 -17.15
CA ALA A 39 -13.29 -11.49 -18.17
C ALA A 39 -13.11 -12.94 -17.71
N PRO A 40 -13.23 -13.93 -18.61
CA PRO A 40 -12.75 -15.28 -18.33
C PRO A 40 -11.28 -15.21 -17.90
N PRO A 41 -10.81 -16.07 -16.98
CA PRO A 41 -9.41 -16.14 -16.60
C PRO A 41 -8.58 -16.65 -17.80
N GLY A 42 -8.26 -15.75 -18.73
CA GLY A 42 -7.63 -16.05 -20.00
C GLY A 42 -6.23 -15.47 -20.08
N GLY A 43 -5.24 -16.31 -20.41
CA GLY A 43 -3.90 -15.89 -20.85
C GLY A 43 -2.91 -15.44 -19.77
N ILE A 44 -3.35 -15.13 -18.55
CA ILE A 44 -2.47 -14.63 -17.48
C ILE A 44 -2.21 -15.73 -16.45
N ALA A 45 -0.95 -16.15 -16.32
CA ALA A 45 -0.55 -17.26 -15.46
C ALA A 45 -0.91 -17.07 -13.99
N LEU A 46 -0.88 -15.83 -13.47
CA LEU A 46 -1.30 -15.50 -12.11
C LEU A 46 -2.78 -15.88 -11.87
N PHE A 47 -3.65 -15.62 -12.86
CA PHE A 47 -5.09 -15.81 -12.72
C PHE A 47 -5.54 -17.26 -12.73
N ALA A 48 -4.67 -18.17 -13.21
CA ALA A 48 -4.90 -19.60 -13.09
C ALA A 48 -4.81 -20.09 -11.64
N GLN A 49 -4.01 -19.42 -10.79
CA GLN A 49 -3.80 -19.77 -9.39
C GLN A 49 -4.62 -18.89 -8.45
N THR A 50 -4.82 -17.63 -8.85
CA THR A 50 -5.50 -16.64 -8.03
C THR A 50 -6.39 -15.77 -8.91
N PRO A 51 -7.72 -15.99 -8.89
CA PRO A 51 -8.61 -15.23 -9.74
C PRO A 51 -8.57 -13.74 -9.38
N PRO A 52 -8.78 -12.84 -10.36
CA PRO A 52 -8.82 -11.40 -10.12
C PRO A 52 -9.72 -10.98 -8.96
N SER A 53 -10.90 -11.61 -8.84
CA SER A 53 -11.86 -11.36 -7.76
C SER A 53 -11.27 -11.59 -6.37
N ALA A 54 -10.46 -12.64 -6.18
CA ALA A 54 -9.82 -12.94 -4.90
C ALA A 54 -8.74 -11.91 -4.56
N LEU A 55 -7.96 -11.44 -5.55
CA LEU A 55 -6.98 -10.36 -5.34
C LEU A 55 -7.63 -9.04 -4.93
N THR A 56 -8.87 -8.80 -5.35
CA THR A 56 -9.66 -7.60 -5.02
C THR A 56 -10.77 -7.88 -4.02
N ALA A 57 -10.68 -8.97 -3.26
CA ALA A 57 -11.68 -9.29 -2.25
C ALA A 57 -11.82 -8.14 -1.26
N ARG A 58 -13.07 -7.71 -1.03
CA ARG A 58 -13.38 -6.57 -0.16
C ARG A 58 -12.93 -6.88 1.28
N PRO A 59 -12.13 -6.01 1.92
CA PRO A 59 -11.84 -6.13 3.34
C PRO A 59 -13.11 -6.07 4.18
N ASP A 60 -13.13 -6.79 5.30
CA ASP A 60 -14.22 -6.69 6.25
C ASP A 60 -14.34 -5.25 6.79
N PRO A 61 -15.57 -4.81 7.15
CA PRO A 61 -15.75 -3.54 7.83
C PRO A 61 -14.91 -3.44 9.10
N LEU A 62 -14.51 -2.21 9.46
CA LEU A 62 -13.77 -1.94 10.69
C LEU A 62 -14.51 -2.51 11.91
N ALA A 63 -13.82 -3.37 12.67
CA ALA A 63 -14.35 -3.94 13.91
C ALA A 63 -14.49 -2.90 15.04
N GLU A 64 -13.64 -1.87 15.02
CA GLU A 64 -13.63 -0.78 16.01
C GLU A 64 -13.86 0.56 15.29
N PRO A 65 -15.07 1.12 15.30
CA PRO A 65 -15.38 2.38 14.62
C PRO A 65 -14.44 3.55 14.98
N PRO A 66 -13.96 3.71 16.23
CA PRO A 66 -13.00 4.76 16.56
C PRO A 66 -11.65 4.65 15.82
N ALA A 67 -11.31 3.47 15.28
CA ALA A 67 -10.07 3.27 14.51
C ALA A 67 -10.07 4.09 13.21
N GLU A 68 -11.23 4.40 12.66
CA GLU A 68 -11.34 5.24 11.46
C GLU A 68 -10.74 6.63 11.69
N ALA A 69 -10.96 7.22 12.87
CA ALA A 69 -10.37 8.52 13.21
C ALA A 69 -8.84 8.46 13.33
N VAL A 70 -8.29 7.36 13.86
CA VAL A 70 -6.84 7.13 13.92
C VAL A 70 -6.23 7.00 12.53
N ILE A 71 -6.93 6.35 11.60
CA ILE A 71 -6.50 6.19 10.21
C ILE A 71 -6.61 7.51 9.45
N ASP A 72 -7.67 8.29 9.69
CA ASP A 72 -7.85 9.62 9.10
C ASP A 72 -6.76 10.60 9.55
N GLN A 73 -6.41 10.60 10.84
CA GLN A 73 -5.27 11.39 11.35
C GLN A 73 -3.95 11.03 10.65
N ALA A 74 -3.75 9.77 10.25
CA ALA A 74 -2.60 9.33 9.48
C ALA A 74 -2.68 9.67 7.97
N GLY A 75 -3.78 10.31 7.53
CA GLY A 75 -4.05 10.65 6.12
C GLY A 75 -4.46 9.46 5.25
N LEU A 76 -4.82 8.33 5.85
CA LEU A 76 -5.01 7.05 5.15
C LEU A 76 -6.49 6.69 4.93
N GLN A 77 -7.42 7.64 5.07
CA GLN A 77 -8.86 7.38 4.91
C GLN A 77 -9.20 6.79 3.53
N HIS A 78 -8.58 7.31 2.47
CA HIS A 78 -8.73 6.79 1.11
C HIS A 78 -8.26 5.34 0.97
N TRP A 79 -7.32 4.91 1.83
CA TRP A 79 -6.81 3.55 1.85
C TRP A 79 -7.89 2.53 2.19
N LEU A 80 -8.87 2.91 3.04
CA LEU A 80 -10.01 2.08 3.40
C LEU A 80 -11.20 2.24 2.43
N HIS A 81 -11.49 3.47 2.03
CA HIS A 81 -12.68 3.78 1.23
C HIS A 81 -12.62 3.15 -0.17
N MET A 82 -11.44 3.10 -0.79
CA MET A 82 -11.30 2.53 -2.13
C MET A 82 -11.56 1.01 -2.15
N PRO A 83 -10.94 0.18 -1.28
CA PRO A 83 -11.33 -1.22 -1.12
C PRO A 83 -12.80 -1.43 -0.76
N ALA A 84 -13.37 -0.62 0.12
CA ALA A 84 -14.78 -0.74 0.51
C ALA A 84 -15.73 -0.48 -0.68
N ALA A 85 -15.42 0.53 -1.50
CA ALA A 85 -16.23 0.92 -2.65
C ALA A 85 -16.06 -0.04 -3.85
N TYR A 86 -14.84 -0.52 -4.09
CA TYR A 86 -14.50 -1.23 -5.33
C TYR A 86 -14.12 -2.69 -5.12
N GLY A 87 -14.03 -3.17 -3.88
CA GLY A 87 -13.75 -4.56 -3.56
C GLY A 87 -14.91 -5.50 -3.89
N THR A 88 -14.56 -6.72 -4.25
CA THR A 88 -15.48 -7.80 -4.62
C THR A 88 -16.06 -8.47 -3.37
N THR A 89 -17.39 -8.58 -3.27
CA THR A 89 -18.11 -9.03 -2.06
C THR A 89 -18.12 -10.54 -1.82
N ASP A 90 -18.00 -11.34 -2.89
CA ASP A 90 -18.20 -12.81 -2.81
C ASP A 90 -16.95 -13.58 -3.26
N ALA A 91 -15.77 -12.99 -3.05
CA ALA A 91 -14.51 -13.48 -3.60
C ALA A 91 -13.71 -14.40 -2.66
N GLY A 92 -14.22 -14.69 -1.46
CA GLY A 92 -13.47 -15.37 -0.41
C GLY A 92 -12.34 -14.51 0.15
N THR A 93 -11.32 -15.15 0.72
CA THR A 93 -10.20 -14.45 1.37
C THR A 93 -9.18 -13.96 0.34
N ASN A 94 -8.71 -12.72 0.51
CA ASN A 94 -7.60 -12.20 -0.28
C ASN A 94 -6.32 -13.00 0.04
N PRO A 95 -5.66 -13.64 -0.94
CA PRO A 95 -4.47 -14.46 -0.68
C PRO A 95 -3.23 -13.65 -0.29
N LEU A 96 -3.30 -12.32 -0.39
CA LEU A 96 -2.29 -11.39 0.09
C LEU A 96 -2.54 -10.98 1.56
N ALA A 97 -3.72 -11.26 2.12
CA ALA A 97 -4.10 -10.87 3.48
C ALA A 97 -3.14 -11.44 4.52
N ALA A 98 -2.77 -12.72 4.41
CA ALA A 98 -1.86 -13.36 5.37
C ALA A 98 -0.50 -12.65 5.49
N SER A 99 0.02 -12.11 4.37
CA SER A 99 1.27 -11.35 4.36
C SER A 99 1.15 -9.96 4.97
N ALA A 100 -0.04 -9.36 4.91
CA ALA A 100 -0.36 -8.11 5.59
C ALA A 100 -0.62 -8.34 7.09
N ASP A 101 -1.37 -9.39 7.44
CA ASP A 101 -1.69 -9.75 8.82
C ASP A 101 -0.42 -10.10 9.60
N GLN A 102 0.53 -10.80 8.98
CA GLN A 102 1.83 -11.09 9.58
C GLN A 102 2.60 -9.81 9.94
N VAL A 103 2.50 -8.75 9.11
CA VAL A 103 3.11 -7.45 9.44
C VAL A 103 2.40 -6.82 10.63
N ALA A 104 1.06 -6.79 10.64
CA ALA A 104 0.30 -6.26 11.76
C ALA A 104 0.64 -6.99 13.07
N ASP A 105 0.68 -8.32 13.06
CA ASP A 105 1.02 -9.15 14.22
C ASP A 105 2.43 -8.86 14.76
N THR A 106 3.41 -8.76 13.84
CA THR A 106 4.80 -8.46 14.20
C THR A 106 4.92 -7.09 14.87
N LEU A 107 4.23 -6.08 14.34
CA LEU A 107 4.33 -4.71 14.86
C LEU A 107 3.57 -4.54 16.18
N LEU A 108 2.39 -5.15 16.29
CA LEU A 108 1.45 -4.97 17.42
C LEU A 108 1.75 -5.87 18.63
N GLU A 109 2.87 -6.58 18.64
CA GLU A 109 3.28 -7.38 19.80
C GLU A 109 3.35 -6.51 21.08
N GLY A 110 2.54 -6.86 22.08
CA GLY A 110 2.46 -6.12 23.36
C GLY A 110 1.61 -4.84 23.34
N VAL A 111 1.09 -4.40 22.20
CA VAL A 111 0.15 -3.26 22.12
C VAL A 111 -1.22 -3.73 22.62
N THR A 112 -1.77 -3.07 23.64
CA THR A 112 -3.08 -3.45 24.22
C THR A 112 -4.23 -2.54 23.81
N ASP A 113 -3.93 -1.34 23.30
CA ASP A 113 -4.92 -0.40 22.78
C ASP A 113 -5.66 -1.01 21.58
N ARG A 114 -6.96 -1.29 21.76
CA ARG A 114 -7.79 -1.92 20.73
C ARG A 114 -7.99 -1.03 19.50
N VAL A 115 -8.05 0.28 19.68
CA VAL A 115 -8.27 1.24 18.59
C VAL A 115 -7.04 1.29 17.69
N VAL A 116 -5.84 1.40 18.28
CA VAL A 116 -4.58 1.39 17.53
C VAL A 116 -4.37 0.05 16.82
N ARG A 117 -4.64 -1.07 17.51
CA ARG A 117 -4.55 -2.41 16.91
C ARG A 117 -5.49 -2.55 15.70
N ALA A 118 -6.75 -2.16 15.86
CA ALA A 118 -7.73 -2.22 14.78
C ALA A 118 -7.34 -1.31 13.62
N ALA A 119 -6.80 -0.12 13.90
CA ALA A 119 -6.34 0.80 12.87
C ALA A 119 -5.18 0.22 12.05
N VAL A 120 -4.16 -0.32 12.72
CA VAL A 120 -3.00 -0.94 12.06
C VAL A 120 -3.42 -2.18 11.27
N ALA A 121 -4.24 -3.06 11.85
CA ALA A 121 -4.75 -4.24 11.14
C ALA A 121 -5.52 -3.84 9.87
N ALA A 122 -6.41 -2.86 9.97
CA ALA A 122 -7.22 -2.42 8.84
C ALA A 122 -6.40 -1.84 7.68
N VAL A 123 -5.39 -0.99 7.96
CA VAL A 123 -4.52 -0.47 6.89
C VAL A 123 -3.62 -1.54 6.28
N CYS A 124 -3.21 -2.54 7.07
CA CYS A 124 -2.51 -3.72 6.56
C CYS A 124 -3.42 -4.52 5.61
N THR A 125 -4.63 -4.89 6.04
CA THR A 125 -5.59 -5.62 5.20
C THR A 125 -5.94 -4.82 3.93
N ALA A 126 -6.12 -3.49 4.03
CA ALA A 126 -6.34 -2.64 2.86
C ALA A 126 -5.13 -2.65 1.90
N SER A 127 -3.90 -2.74 2.40
CA SER A 127 -2.69 -2.83 1.56
C SER A 127 -2.65 -4.09 0.69
N ALA A 128 -3.22 -5.19 1.16
CA ALA A 128 -3.43 -6.40 0.36
C ALA A 128 -4.36 -6.13 -0.83
N TRP A 129 -5.44 -5.37 -0.60
CA TRP A 129 -6.37 -4.99 -1.68
C TRP A 129 -5.70 -4.06 -2.70
N TRP A 130 -4.96 -3.03 -2.27
CA TRP A 130 -4.26 -2.12 -3.19
C TRP A 130 -3.23 -2.84 -4.07
N THR A 131 -2.46 -3.75 -3.46
CA THR A 131 -1.51 -4.59 -4.20
C THR A 131 -2.24 -5.48 -5.21
N GLY A 132 -3.34 -6.11 -4.80
CA GLY A 132 -4.15 -6.97 -5.66
C GLY A 132 -4.82 -6.22 -6.81
N ALA A 133 -5.38 -5.04 -6.56
CA ALA A 133 -6.02 -4.21 -7.58
C ALA A 133 -5.05 -3.84 -8.70
N PHE A 134 -3.83 -3.42 -8.37
CA PHE A 134 -2.80 -3.14 -9.39
C PHE A 134 -2.23 -4.40 -10.03
N ALA A 135 -2.16 -5.52 -9.30
CA ALA A 135 -1.77 -6.80 -9.89
C ALA A 135 -2.75 -7.27 -10.98
N VAL A 136 -4.06 -7.07 -10.78
CA VAL A 136 -5.09 -7.44 -11.75
C VAL A 136 -4.91 -6.71 -13.09
N ILE A 137 -4.57 -5.42 -13.05
CA ILE A 137 -4.40 -4.62 -14.26
C ILE A 137 -2.95 -4.54 -14.75
N ARG A 138 -2.02 -5.25 -14.09
CA ARG A 138 -0.56 -5.17 -14.33
C ARG A 138 -0.19 -5.39 -15.80
N HIS A 139 -0.73 -6.43 -16.42
CA HIS A 139 -0.43 -6.81 -17.81
C HIS A 139 -0.85 -5.76 -18.85
N LEU A 140 -1.70 -4.79 -18.46
CA LEU A 140 -2.10 -3.64 -19.29
C LEU A 140 -1.17 -2.43 -19.10
N GLY A 141 -0.18 -2.55 -18.22
CA GLY A 141 0.77 -1.51 -17.88
C GLY A 141 2.07 -1.61 -18.67
N VAL A 142 3.02 -0.76 -18.25
CA VAL A 142 4.35 -0.69 -18.84
C VAL A 142 5.42 -0.96 -17.79
N HIS A 143 6.57 -1.41 -18.26
CA HIS A 143 7.74 -1.63 -17.44
C HIS A 143 8.24 -0.30 -16.87
N HIS A 144 8.54 -0.26 -15.58
CA HIS A 144 8.91 0.94 -14.85
C HIS A 144 10.16 1.65 -15.39
N THR A 145 11.11 0.92 -16.00
CA THR A 145 12.33 1.50 -16.59
C THR A 145 12.26 1.71 -18.10
N SER A 146 11.75 0.74 -18.87
CA SER A 146 11.79 0.78 -20.35
C SER A 146 10.53 1.38 -20.98
N LEU A 147 9.46 1.54 -20.19
CA LEU A 147 8.14 1.98 -20.64
C LEU A 147 7.54 1.12 -21.77
N GLN A 148 8.03 -0.10 -21.93
CA GLN A 148 7.48 -1.09 -22.87
C GLN A 148 6.39 -1.92 -22.16
N PRO A 149 5.45 -2.53 -22.91
CA PRO A 149 4.49 -3.46 -22.33
C PRO A 149 5.17 -4.55 -21.49
N VAL A 150 4.55 -4.91 -20.37
CA VAL A 150 5.09 -5.94 -19.48
C VAL A 150 4.65 -7.32 -19.95
N ASP A 151 5.60 -8.15 -20.35
CA ASP A 151 5.40 -9.53 -20.82
C ASP A 151 5.83 -10.59 -19.81
N THR A 152 6.53 -10.20 -18.75
CA THR A 152 6.98 -11.09 -17.69
C THR A 152 5.84 -11.52 -16.78
N ALA A 153 5.81 -12.80 -16.41
CA ALA A 153 4.88 -13.32 -15.42
C ALA A 153 5.27 -12.85 -14.01
N ILE A 154 4.28 -12.44 -13.22
CA ILE A 154 4.44 -12.14 -11.79
C ILE A 154 3.97 -13.32 -10.94
N THR A 155 4.67 -13.59 -9.84
CA THR A 155 4.30 -14.67 -8.92
C THR A 155 3.48 -14.14 -7.74
N LEU A 156 2.67 -15.02 -7.13
CA LEU A 156 1.98 -14.70 -5.89
C LEU A 156 2.96 -14.32 -4.77
N LYS A 157 4.12 -14.96 -4.70
CA LYS A 157 5.17 -14.68 -3.70
C LYS A 157 5.75 -13.27 -3.85
N THR A 158 5.94 -12.80 -5.08
CA THR A 158 6.36 -11.42 -5.37
C THR A 158 5.31 -10.43 -4.88
N LEU A 159 4.02 -10.69 -5.14
CA LEU A 159 2.92 -9.86 -4.66
C LEU A 159 2.81 -9.86 -3.14
N GLN A 160 2.96 -11.01 -2.48
CA GLN A 160 3.00 -11.12 -1.02
C GLN A 160 4.13 -10.28 -0.41
N SER A 161 5.31 -10.30 -1.04
CA SER A 161 6.46 -9.48 -0.61
C SER A 161 6.17 -7.98 -0.78
N ALA A 162 5.54 -7.58 -1.89
CA ALA A 162 5.09 -6.20 -2.09
C ALA A 162 4.03 -5.78 -1.06
N THR A 163 3.04 -6.62 -0.80
CA THR A 163 1.99 -6.36 0.20
C THR A 163 2.59 -6.14 1.59
N SER A 164 3.56 -6.95 2.02
CA SER A 164 4.21 -6.74 3.31
C SER A 164 4.92 -5.38 3.41
N ILE A 165 5.56 -4.89 2.34
CA ILE A 165 6.20 -3.57 2.32
C ILE A 165 5.16 -2.43 2.38
N VAL A 166 4.06 -2.57 1.64
CA VAL A 166 2.98 -1.56 1.63
C VAL A 166 2.27 -1.53 2.99
N ALA A 167 1.99 -2.71 3.56
CA ALA A 167 1.41 -2.84 4.90
C ALA A 167 2.33 -2.24 5.97
N LEU A 168 3.65 -2.49 5.88
CA LEU A 168 4.63 -1.94 6.81
C LEU A 168 4.65 -0.41 6.78
N GLY A 169 4.64 0.19 5.58
CA GLY A 169 4.63 1.64 5.42
C GLY A 169 3.36 2.31 5.95
N THR A 170 2.19 1.75 5.63
CA THR A 170 0.91 2.27 6.12
C THR A 170 0.75 2.10 7.63
N ALA A 171 1.16 0.95 8.18
CA ALA A 171 1.20 0.73 9.63
C ALA A 171 2.17 1.70 10.33
N GLN A 172 3.36 1.92 9.76
CA GLN A 172 4.34 2.87 10.29
C GLN A 172 3.76 4.29 10.36
N ARG A 173 3.00 4.73 9.35
CA ARG A 173 2.32 6.03 9.34
C ARG A 173 1.29 6.15 10.48
N VAL A 174 0.43 5.13 10.66
CA VAL A 174 -0.53 5.09 11.78
C VAL A 174 0.19 5.19 13.12
N LEU A 175 1.22 4.36 13.34
CA LEU A 175 1.99 4.36 14.59
C LEU A 175 2.71 5.70 14.80
N SER A 176 3.31 6.28 13.77
CA SER A 176 3.97 7.58 13.86
C SER A 176 3.01 8.69 14.28
N GLU A 177 1.78 8.68 13.78
CA GLU A 177 0.80 9.70 14.14
C GLU A 177 0.36 9.54 15.59
N GLN A 178 0.14 8.30 16.05
CA GLN A 178 -0.20 8.04 17.45
C GLN A 178 0.89 8.52 18.42
N LEU A 179 2.16 8.46 18.01
CA LEU A 179 3.28 9.00 18.81
C LEU A 179 3.28 10.53 18.95
N ARG A 180 2.62 11.27 18.05
CA ARG A 180 2.52 12.73 18.16
C ARG A 180 1.51 13.16 19.22
N THR A 181 0.67 12.23 19.70
CA THR A 181 -0.27 12.48 20.78
C THR A 181 0.44 12.40 22.14
N ALA A 182 0.10 13.31 23.07
CA ALA A 182 0.79 13.45 24.37
C ALA A 182 0.65 12.24 25.31
N ALA A 183 -0.17 11.25 24.96
CA ALA A 183 -0.50 10.07 25.77
C ALA A 183 0.05 8.75 25.19
N ALA A 184 0.96 8.80 24.22
CA ALA A 184 1.45 7.60 23.56
C ALA A 184 2.06 6.58 24.54
N ASP A 185 1.50 5.36 24.55
CA ASP A 185 1.94 4.22 25.34
C ASP A 185 3.34 3.74 24.91
N GLU A 186 4.10 3.19 25.85
CA GLU A 186 5.41 2.58 25.60
C GLU A 186 5.32 1.44 24.58
N ALA A 187 4.24 0.64 24.63
CA ALA A 187 4.02 -0.42 23.66
C ALA A 187 3.88 0.12 22.22
N VAL A 188 3.24 1.29 22.04
CA VAL A 188 3.11 1.94 20.73
C VAL A 188 4.45 2.50 20.27
N ARG A 189 5.27 3.05 21.18
CA ARG A 189 6.66 3.44 20.87
C ARG A 189 7.48 2.25 20.39
N MET A 190 7.40 1.12 21.08
CA MET A 190 8.10 -0.11 20.68
C MET A 190 7.61 -0.65 19.34
N ALA A 191 6.30 -0.61 19.08
CA ALA A 191 5.73 -0.98 17.79
C ALA A 191 6.27 -0.10 16.65
N TYR A 192 6.36 1.21 16.86
CA TYR A 192 6.95 2.12 15.87
C TYR A 192 8.45 1.85 15.65
N CYS A 193 9.22 1.62 16.71
CA CYS A 193 10.63 1.23 16.60
C CYS A 193 10.83 -0.08 15.83
N ARG A 194 9.95 -1.08 16.03
CA ARG A 194 9.92 -2.30 15.23
C ARG A 194 9.63 -1.99 13.77
N ALA A 195 8.62 -1.15 13.47
CA ALA A 195 8.31 -0.75 12.10
C ALA A 195 9.52 -0.12 11.40
N ILE A 196 10.24 0.79 12.08
CA ILE A 196 11.47 1.38 11.54
C ILE A 196 12.56 0.32 11.29
N THR A 197 12.69 -0.66 12.18
CA THR A 197 13.68 -1.74 12.05
C THR A 197 13.36 -2.63 10.85
N GLU A 198 12.11 -3.07 10.72
CA GLU A 198 11.63 -3.87 9.59
C GLU A 198 11.77 -3.10 8.27
N SER A 199 11.54 -1.78 8.27
CA SER A 199 11.71 -0.94 7.08
C SER A 199 13.17 -0.92 6.60
N ILE A 200 14.14 -0.90 7.51
CA ILE A 200 15.57 -0.98 7.19
C ILE A 200 15.91 -2.37 6.61
N VAL A 201 15.35 -3.44 7.18
CA VAL A 201 15.56 -4.80 6.66
C VAL A 201 14.99 -4.93 5.24
N ALA A 202 13.78 -4.40 5.01
CA ALA A 202 13.12 -4.40 3.71
C ALA A 202 13.88 -3.63 2.63
N GLU A 203 14.55 -2.52 2.98
CA GLU A 203 15.30 -1.66 2.05
C GLU A 203 16.33 -2.45 1.24
N SER A 204 17.01 -3.42 1.87
CA SER A 204 18.01 -4.27 1.21
C SER A 204 17.46 -5.15 0.08
N ARG A 205 16.17 -5.47 0.11
CA ARG A 205 15.49 -6.36 -0.85
C ARG A 205 14.73 -5.58 -1.92
N LEU A 206 14.57 -4.27 -1.72
CA LEU A 206 13.72 -3.43 -2.55
C LEU A 206 14.15 -3.44 -4.03
N PRO A 207 15.43 -3.27 -4.41
CA PRO A 207 15.81 -3.23 -5.83
C PRO A 207 15.42 -4.50 -6.61
N GLY A 208 15.65 -5.67 -6.03
CA GLY A 208 15.26 -6.94 -6.64
C GLY A 208 13.75 -7.09 -6.74
N LEU A 209 13.03 -6.68 -5.70
CA LEU A 209 11.56 -6.71 -5.72
C LEU A 209 10.97 -5.77 -6.78
N LEU A 210 11.49 -4.54 -6.93
CA LEU A 210 10.99 -3.59 -7.93
C LEU A 210 11.17 -4.14 -9.35
N GLU A 211 12.30 -4.81 -9.62
CA GLU A 211 12.52 -5.47 -10.91
C GLU A 211 11.56 -6.65 -11.13
N GLU A 212 11.32 -7.49 -10.10
CA GLU A 212 10.35 -8.59 -10.19
C GLU A 212 8.90 -8.08 -10.39
N LEU A 213 8.53 -6.98 -9.74
CA LEU A 213 7.24 -6.33 -9.97
C LEU A 213 7.16 -5.85 -11.41
N GLY A 214 8.21 -5.19 -11.89
CA GLY A 214 8.45 -4.77 -13.27
C GLY A 214 7.54 -3.64 -13.74
N GLU A 215 6.30 -3.57 -13.25
CA GLU A 215 5.25 -2.69 -13.73
C GLU A 215 5.13 -1.41 -12.90
N LEU A 216 4.98 -0.28 -13.59
CA LEU A 216 5.06 1.07 -13.02
C LEU A 216 4.12 1.32 -11.83
N ARG A 217 2.87 0.85 -11.86
CA ARG A 217 1.91 1.12 -10.78
C ARG A 217 2.25 0.36 -9.52
N LEU A 218 2.61 -0.91 -9.64
CA LEU A 218 3.08 -1.71 -8.49
C LEU A 218 4.42 -1.19 -7.94
N VAL A 219 5.36 -0.83 -8.83
CA VAL A 219 6.65 -0.26 -8.43
C VAL A 219 6.46 1.05 -7.67
N ASP A 220 5.61 1.94 -8.16
CA ASP A 220 5.36 3.21 -7.47
C ASP A 220 4.64 2.96 -6.14
N LEU A 221 3.63 2.08 -6.10
CA LEU A 221 2.95 1.72 -4.85
C LEU A 221 3.95 1.29 -3.75
N VAL A 222 4.88 0.39 -4.09
CA VAL A 222 5.88 -0.15 -3.15
C VAL A 222 6.98 0.85 -2.84
N SER A 223 7.49 1.57 -3.85
CA SER A 223 8.58 2.51 -3.65
C SER A 223 8.15 3.76 -2.88
N THR A 224 6.86 4.10 -2.86
CA THR A 224 6.35 5.25 -2.11
C THR A 224 5.68 4.91 -0.79
N SER A 225 5.52 3.63 -0.42
CA SER A 225 4.80 3.27 0.81
C SER A 225 5.59 3.54 2.09
N ILE A 226 6.92 3.45 2.04
CA ILE A 226 7.82 3.67 3.18
C ILE A 226 8.68 4.91 2.90
N PRO A 227 8.93 5.78 3.90
CA PRO A 227 9.91 6.85 3.77
C PRO A 227 11.32 6.27 3.83
N TRP A 228 11.82 5.73 2.70
CA TRP A 228 13.14 5.11 2.69
C TRP A 228 14.26 6.12 2.89
N ARG A 229 15.38 5.63 3.42
CA ARG A 229 16.55 6.46 3.78
C ARG A 229 17.45 6.74 2.58
N GLY A 230 17.26 6.03 1.47
CA GLY A 230 17.95 6.25 0.20
C GLY A 230 17.48 7.47 -0.59
N ARG A 231 18.37 8.01 -1.44
CA ARG A 231 18.00 8.97 -2.47
C ARG A 231 17.38 8.23 -3.65
N PHE A 232 16.08 8.42 -3.88
CA PHE A 232 15.45 8.00 -5.13
C PHE A 232 15.54 9.13 -6.16
N THR A 233 15.99 8.80 -7.35
CA THR A 233 15.94 9.69 -8.50
C THR A 233 14.58 9.59 -9.17
N LYS A 234 14.00 10.74 -9.54
CA LYS A 234 12.81 10.81 -10.40
C LYS A 234 13.04 9.99 -11.67
N TYR A 235 12.06 9.19 -12.07
CA TYR A 235 12.08 8.48 -13.34
C TYR A 235 12.16 9.44 -14.53
N ALA A 236 13.05 9.13 -15.47
CA ALA A 236 13.08 9.71 -16.80
C ALA A 236 11.98 9.07 -17.67
N GLY A 237 10.72 9.41 -17.42
CA GLY A 237 9.59 8.89 -18.18
C GLY A 237 8.46 9.90 -18.23
N GLY A 238 8.39 10.65 -19.33
CA GLY A 238 7.26 11.53 -19.60
C GLY A 238 6.02 10.70 -19.94
N THR A 239 4.94 10.92 -19.18
CA THR A 239 3.64 11.45 -19.64
C THR A 239 2.63 11.28 -18.49
N GLY A 240 2.07 12.39 -17.99
CA GLY A 240 0.89 12.33 -17.09
C GLY A 240 0.72 13.52 -16.14
N ALA A 241 1.80 14.21 -15.77
CA ALA A 241 1.72 15.44 -14.98
C ALA A 241 2.66 16.49 -15.58
N GLY A 242 2.11 17.33 -16.46
CA GLY A 242 2.65 18.62 -16.90
C GLY A 242 4.09 18.61 -17.42
N GLN A 243 4.24 18.58 -18.75
CA GLN A 243 5.22 19.48 -19.34
C GLN A 243 4.71 20.91 -19.09
N VAL A 244 5.39 21.64 -18.22
CA VAL A 244 5.33 23.10 -18.21
C VAL A 244 6.63 23.52 -18.90
N GLU A 245 6.50 24.08 -20.10
CA GLU A 245 7.54 24.93 -20.69
C GLU A 245 7.74 26.18 -19.83
#